data_AF-A0A2W4PXD5-F1
#
_entry.id   AF-A0A2W4PXD5-F1
#
_cell.length_a   1.000
_cell.length_b   1.000
_cell.length_c   1.000
_cell.angle_alpha   90.00
_cell.angle_beta   90.00
_cell.angle_gamma   90.00
#
_symmetry.space_group_name_H-M   'P 1'
#
loop_
_entity.id
_entity.type
_entity.pdbx_description
1 polymer ?
#
loop_
_entity_poly.entity_id
_entity_poly.type
_entity_poly.pdbx_seq_one_letter_code
_entity_poly.pdbx_strand_id
1 'polypeptide(L)'
;ADKFLTTPADGLADTYVNFGYSRKGVGVLDSVGLSLSWHDFESDRNSIDYGSEWDVQLTAKYRRITGTLKFADYDARATTPAAVRDTRKLWAQLEFVW
;
A
#
# COMPACT_ATOMS: atom_id res chain seq x y z
N ALA A 1 1.50 1.28 -3.74
CA ALA A 1 2.52 1.94 -4.57
C ALA A 1 1.86 2.72 -5.72
N ASP A 2 1.75 4.05 -5.59
CA ASP A 2 1.09 4.90 -6.60
C ASP A 2 1.61 4.73 -8.04
N LYS A 3 0.97 3.83 -8.80
CA LYS A 3 1.23 3.57 -10.22
C LYS A 3 0.57 4.61 -11.11
N PHE A 4 -0.59 5.10 -10.69
CA PHE A 4 -1.37 6.10 -11.41
C PHE A 4 -1.09 7.51 -10.87
N LEU A 5 0.17 7.93 -10.95
CA LEU A 5 0.55 9.32 -10.68
C LEU A 5 -0.04 10.30 -11.74
N THR A 6 -0.50 9.76 -12.86
CA THR A 6 -1.18 10.46 -13.96
C THR A 6 -2.42 9.69 -14.34
N THR A 7 -3.59 10.35 -14.33
CA THR A 7 -4.87 9.75 -14.73
C THR A 7 -4.81 9.30 -16.19
N PRO A 8 -5.14 8.03 -16.50
CA PRO A 8 -5.29 7.55 -17.88
C PRO A 8 -6.32 8.37 -18.66
N ALA A 9 -6.17 8.42 -19.98
CA ALA A 9 -7.07 9.17 -20.86
C ALA A 9 -8.54 8.70 -20.77
N ASP A 10 -8.77 7.44 -20.39
CA ASP A 10 -10.08 6.80 -20.23
C ASP A 10 -10.64 6.88 -18.80
N GLY A 11 -9.97 7.62 -17.90
CA GLY A 11 -10.35 7.77 -16.49
C GLY A 11 -9.81 6.66 -15.59
N LEU A 12 -9.99 6.81 -14.28
CA LEU A 12 -9.52 5.87 -13.26
C LEU A 12 -10.46 5.91 -12.07
N ALA A 13 -11.22 4.85 -11.91
CA ALA A 13 -11.93 4.52 -10.70
C ALA A 13 -10.98 3.72 -9.79
N ASP A 14 -10.73 4.23 -8.59
CA ASP A 14 -9.99 3.53 -7.53
C ASP A 14 -10.99 3.12 -6.44
N THR A 15 -11.25 1.82 -6.35
CA THR A 15 -12.01 1.25 -5.24
C THR A 15 -11.04 0.67 -4.23
N TYR A 16 -11.10 1.16 -3.00
CA TYR A 16 -10.16 0.73 -1.97
C TYR A 16 -10.83 0.30 -0.68
N VAL A 17 -10.16 -0.61 0.03
CA VAL A 17 -10.52 -1.06 1.37
C VAL A 17 -9.31 -0.94 2.27
N ASN A 18 -9.49 -0.27 3.40
CA ASN A 18 -8.46 -0.10 4.41
C ASN A 18 -8.83 -0.85 5.68
N PHE A 19 -7.90 -1.65 6.17
CA PHE A 19 -7.95 -2.30 7.47
C PHE A 19 -6.80 -1.79 8.33
N GLY A 20 -7.14 -1.29 9.52
CA GLY A 20 -6.17 -0.79 10.49
C GLY A 20 -6.31 -1.51 11.81
N TYR A 21 -5.20 -2.01 12.35
CA TYR A 21 -5.10 -2.56 13.68
C TYR A 21 -3.97 -1.87 14.43
N SER A 22 -4.23 -1.45 15.67
CA SER A 22 -3.18 -0.95 16.55
C SER A 22 -3.41 -1.39 17.98
N ARG A 23 -2.31 -1.64 18.68
CA ARG A 23 -2.33 -2.05 20.08
C ARG A 23 -1.14 -1.46 20.82
N LYS A 24 -1.41 -0.94 22.02
CA LYS A 24 -0.38 -0.47 22.95
C LYS A 24 -0.02 -1.57 23.96
N GLY A 25 1.22 -1.57 24.43
CA GLY A 25 1.72 -2.48 25.46
C GLY A 25 1.73 -3.94 25.01
N VAL A 26 2.43 -4.25 23.92
CA VAL A 26 2.55 -5.62 23.39
C VAL A 26 3.91 -6.19 23.79
N GLY A 27 3.94 -6.89 24.93
CA GLY A 27 5.16 -7.47 25.47
C GLY A 27 6.22 -6.41 25.78
N VAL A 28 7.35 -6.47 25.09
CA VAL A 28 8.43 -5.46 25.21
C VAL A 28 8.16 -4.19 24.42
N LEU A 29 7.21 -4.19 23.47
CA LEU A 29 6.93 -3.05 22.59
C LEU A 29 5.87 -2.12 23.19
N ASP A 30 6.12 -0.81 23.12
CA ASP A 30 5.18 0.22 23.58
C ASP A 30 3.92 0.25 22.73
N SER A 31 4.08 0.06 21.41
CA SER A 31 2.95 -0.05 20.50
C SER A 31 3.31 -0.82 19.24
N VAL A 32 2.32 -1.49 18.69
CA VAL A 32 2.36 -2.08 17.35
C VAL A 32 1.16 -1.59 16.56
N GLY A 33 1.38 -1.36 15.27
CA GLY A 33 0.38 -0.99 14.29
C GLY A 33 0.56 -1.85 13.04
N LEU A 34 -0.55 -2.27 12.48
CA LEU A 34 -0.64 -2.93 11.19
C LEU A 34 -1.73 -2.21 10.40
N SER A 35 -1.39 -1.76 9.19
CA SER A 35 -2.33 -1.26 8.22
C SER A 35 -2.24 -2.12 6.97
N LEU A 36 -3.38 -2.49 6.42
CA LEU A 36 -3.53 -3.19 5.16
C LEU A 36 -4.47 -2.36 4.30
N SER A 37 -4.05 -2.05 3.09
CA SER A 37 -4.82 -1.33 2.10
C SER A 37 -4.86 -2.19 0.85
N TRP A 38 -6.05 -2.39 0.31
CA TRP A 38 -6.24 -3.00 -0.99
C TRP A 38 -6.89 -1.99 -1.90
N HIS A 39 -6.39 -1.88 -3.12
CA HIS A 39 -6.91 -1.04 -4.17
C HIS A 39 -7.24 -1.88 -5.40
N ASP A 40 -8.32 -1.53 -6.07
CA ASP A 40 -8.74 -2.07 -7.34
C ASP A 40 -8.91 -0.90 -8.32
N PHE A 41 -8.21 -0.98 -9.44
CA PHE A 41 -8.15 0.09 -10.41
C PHE A 41 -8.93 -0.31 -11.67
N GLU A 42 -10.01 0.42 -11.94
CA GLU A 42 -10.85 0.22 -13.10
C GLU A 42 -10.94 1.52 -13.92
N SER A 43 -11.27 1.45 -15.21
CA SER A 43 -11.55 2.66 -16.00
C SER A 43 -12.95 3.21 -15.75
N ASP A 44 -13.09 4.52 -15.62
CA ASP A 44 -14.41 5.19 -15.59
C ASP A 44 -15.19 5.03 -16.90
N ARG A 45 -14.49 4.95 -18.03
CA ARG A 45 -15.10 4.78 -19.36
C ARG A 45 -14.49 3.55 -20.03
N ASN A 46 -15.32 2.53 -20.24
CA ASN A 46 -15.06 1.28 -20.98
C ASN A 46 -14.74 0.01 -20.16
N SER A 47 -14.93 0.02 -18.84
CA SER A 47 -14.78 -1.19 -17.99
C SER A 47 -13.46 -1.95 -18.20
N ILE A 48 -12.36 -1.22 -18.34
CA ILE A 48 -11.00 -1.74 -18.42
C ILE A 48 -10.51 -1.99 -16.99
N ASP A 49 -10.21 -3.25 -16.67
CA ASP A 49 -9.52 -3.65 -15.45
C ASP A 49 -8.02 -3.31 -15.60
N TYR A 50 -7.56 -2.34 -14.81
CA TYR A 50 -6.15 -1.94 -14.77
C TYR A 50 -5.34 -2.71 -13.73
N GLY A 51 -5.95 -3.65 -12.99
CA GLY A 51 -5.30 -4.46 -11.98
C GLY A 51 -5.54 -3.97 -10.56
N SER A 52 -4.86 -4.63 -9.61
CA SER A 52 -5.09 -4.44 -8.18
C SER A 52 -3.78 -4.25 -7.44
N GLU A 53 -3.86 -3.59 -6.29
CA GLU A 53 -2.70 -3.30 -5.44
C GLU A 53 -2.96 -3.65 -3.99
N TRP A 54 -1.95 -4.23 -3.36
CA TRP A 54 -1.90 -4.46 -1.92
C TRP A 54 -0.79 -3.62 -1.31
N ASP A 55 -1.14 -2.78 -0.35
CA ASP A 55 -0.19 -2.07 0.50
C ASP A 55 -0.32 -2.57 1.94
N VAL A 56 0.82 -2.93 2.53
CA VAL A 56 0.92 -3.42 3.89
C VAL A 56 1.91 -2.54 4.64
N GLN A 57 1.51 -1.98 5.75
CA GLN A 57 2.38 -1.21 6.64
C GLN A 57 2.38 -1.81 8.03
N LEU A 58 3.55 -2.13 8.55
CA LEU A 58 3.75 -2.55 9.92
C LEU A 58 4.62 -1.52 10.64
N THR A 59 4.14 -1.03 11.78
CA THR A 59 4.87 -0.07 12.61
C THR A 59 5.01 -0.64 14.02
N ALA A 60 6.21 -0.59 14.57
CA ALA A 60 6.49 -1.03 15.93
C ALA A 60 7.29 0.06 16.66
N LYS A 61 6.88 0.37 17.89
CA LYS A 61 7.57 1.33 18.75
C LYS A 61 8.15 0.62 19.95
N TYR A 62 9.42 0.91 20.21
CA TYR A 62 10.15 0.49 21.39
C TYR A 62 10.97 1.65 21.95
N ARG A 63 10.56 2.16 23.10
CA ARG A 63 11.11 3.28 23.84
C ARG A 63 11.21 4.52 22.93
N ARG A 64 12.43 4.81 22.49
CA ARG A 64 12.79 5.96 21.63
C ARG A 64 12.94 5.58 20.16
N ILE A 65 12.73 4.31 19.81
CA ILE A 65 12.88 3.77 18.48
C ILE A 65 11.50 3.46 17.90
N THR A 66 11.23 3.91 16.68
CA THR A 66 10.06 3.51 15.91
C THR A 66 10.53 2.89 14.61
N GLY A 67 10.26 1.59 14.42
CA GLY A 67 10.46 0.89 13.16
C GLY A 67 9.17 0.90 12.35
N THR A 68 9.28 1.17 11.04
CA THR A 68 8.18 1.02 10.09
C THR A 68 8.65 0.21 8.89
N LEU A 69 7.89 -0.81 8.54
CA LEU A 69 8.04 -1.59 7.32
C LEU A 69 6.83 -1.33 6.44
N LYS A 70 7.06 -1.07 5.16
CA LYS A 70 6.02 -0.93 4.15
C LYS A 70 6.30 -1.89 3.01
N PHE A 71 5.28 -2.59 2.55
CA PHE A 71 5.33 -3.47 1.40
C PHE A 71 4.18 -3.11 0.47
N ALA A 72 4.47 -2.99 -0.82
CA ALA A 72 3.49 -2.73 -1.84
C ALA A 72 3.65 -3.75 -2.97
N ASP A 73 2.56 -4.37 -3.37
CA ASP A 73 2.48 -5.34 -4.46
C ASP A 73 1.39 -4.94 -5.42
N TYR A 74 1.78 -4.54 -6.63
CA TYR A 74 0.89 -4.19 -7.71
C TYR A 74 0.94 -5.29 -8.77
N ASP A 75 -0.24 -5.82 -9.13
CA ASP A 75 -0.44 -6.84 -10.15
C ASP A 75 -1.22 -6.24 -11.33
N ALA A 76 -0.60 -6.23 -12.51
CA ALA A 76 -1.19 -5.69 -13.72
C ALA A 76 -2.03 -6.75 -14.44
N ARG A 77 -3.30 -6.44 -14.77
CA ARG A 77 -4.13 -7.32 -15.58
C ARG A 77 -3.72 -7.31 -17.05
N ALA A 78 -4.09 -8.35 -17.81
CA ALA A 78 -3.76 -8.48 -19.24
C ALA A 78 -4.32 -7.34 -20.13
N THR A 79 -5.36 -6.65 -19.66
CA THR A 79 -5.99 -5.48 -20.27
C THR A 79 -5.24 -4.17 -20.01
N THR A 80 -4.25 -4.19 -19.11
CA THR A 80 -3.47 -3.01 -18.72
C THR A 80 -2.45 -2.66 -19.82
N PRO A 81 -2.26 -1.38 -20.17
CA PRO A 81 -1.26 -0.98 -21.17
C PRO A 81 0.13 -1.53 -20.86
N ALA A 82 0.89 -1.98 -21.86
CA ALA A 82 2.20 -2.64 -21.68
C ALA A 82 3.28 -1.81 -20.95
N ALA A 83 3.03 -0.50 -20.79
CA ALA A 83 3.85 0.42 -20.00
C ALA A 83 3.67 0.21 -18.48
N VAL A 84 2.56 -0.37 -18.05
CA VAL A 84 2.26 -0.69 -16.67
C VAL A 84 2.54 -2.18 -16.45
N ARG A 85 3.49 -2.46 -15.56
CA ARG A 85 3.94 -3.81 -15.21
C ARG A 85 3.84 -4.06 -13.72
N ASP A 86 3.80 -5.33 -13.34
CA ASP A 86 3.86 -5.79 -11.96
C ASP A 86 4.99 -5.08 -11.20
N THR A 87 4.70 -4.63 -9.99
CA THR A 87 5.64 -3.82 -9.22
C THR A 87 5.57 -4.19 -7.77
N ARG A 88 6.71 -4.67 -7.26
CA ARG A 88 6.92 -4.96 -5.85
C ARG A 88 7.85 -3.94 -5.26
N LYS A 89 7.44 -3.30 -4.17
CA LYS A 89 8.27 -2.35 -3.44
C LYS A 89 8.27 -2.71 -1.97
N LEU A 90 9.45 -2.74 -1.38
CA LEU A 90 9.66 -2.95 0.05
C LEU A 90 10.45 -1.77 0.59
N TRP A 91 9.95 -1.17 1.66
CA TRP A 91 10.61 -0.09 2.36
C TRP A 91 10.73 -0.41 3.84
N ALA A 92 11.87 -0.05 4.41
CA ALA A 92 12.12 -0.10 5.82
C ALA A 92 12.58 1.28 6.29
N GLN A 93 12.00 1.74 7.39
CA GLN A 93 12.31 3.00 8.04
C GLN A 93 12.53 2.74 9.53
N LEU A 94 13.54 3.40 10.08
CA LEU A 94 13.80 3.40 11.51
C LEU A 94 13.99 4.84 11.95
N GLU A 95 13.20 5.25 12.93
CA GLU A 95 13.22 6.59 13.52
C GLU A 95 13.68 6.48 14.97
N PHE A 96 14.54 7.41 15.38
CA PHE A 96 15.02 7.51 16.76
C PHE A 96 14.78 8.93 17.27
N VAL A 97 14.10 9.04 18.40
CA VAL A 97 13.82 10.32 19.06
C VAL A 97 14.81 10.51 20.21
N TRP A 98 15.66 11.55 20.10
CA TRP A 98 16.70 11.85 21.10
C TRP A 98 16.19 12.67 22.28
#